data_AF-A0A3N0XZ93-F1
#
_entry.id   AF-A0A3N0XZ93-F1
#
_cell.length_a   1.000
_cell.length_b   1.000
_cell.length_c   1.000
_cell.angle_alpha   90.00
_cell.angle_beta   90.00
_cell.angle_gamma   90.00
#
_symmetry.space_group_name_H-M   'P 1'
#
loop_
_entity.id
_entity.type
_entity.pdbx_description
1 polymer ?
#
loop_
_entity_poly.entity_id
_entity_poly.type
_entity_poly.pdbx_seq_one_letter_code
_entity_poly.pdbx_strand_id
1 'polypeptide(L)'
;MQAEGGSGERRGKERTFGFGAWSSGPLTAPARLRRFSSALRPVTMPRVDVDLKLDFKDVLFRPKRSSLKSRSEVDLQRTFTFRNSKQTYNGIPIIAANMDTTGTFEMAQVLSKHTLFTAVQKHYSLEEWKTFAASHPECLEHVAASSGSGVADLEKLSSILEAIPLIQYICLDVANGYSEHFVEFVKRVREKFPKHTIMAGNVVTGEMVEELILSGADIIKVGIGPGSVCTTRIKTGVGYPQLSAVIECADSAHGLKGHIISDGGCSCPGDVAKAFGAGADFVMLGGMLAGHDQCAGEIIEKEGKKFKLFYGMSSDTAMKKYVGGVAEYRASEGRTVQVPYKGDVENTIRDILGGLRSTCTYVGAAKLKELSRRTTFIRVTQQASQMFT
;
A
#
# COMPACT_ATOMS: atom_id res chain seq x y z
N MET A 1 41.75 -50.57 -35.39
CA MET A 1 42.05 -50.15 -36.79
C MET A 1 42.12 -48.63 -36.75
N GLN A 2 43.27 -47.95 -36.93
CA GLN A 2 44.17 -47.92 -38.12
C GLN A 2 43.41 -47.54 -39.40
N ALA A 3 43.88 -46.67 -40.32
CA ALA A 3 44.95 -45.65 -40.35
C ALA A 3 44.75 -44.78 -41.65
N GLU A 4 45.57 -43.82 -42.13
CA GLU A 4 46.84 -43.20 -41.68
C GLU A 4 47.08 -41.82 -42.37
N GLY A 5 47.98 -40.99 -41.82
CA GLY A 5 48.86 -40.08 -42.59
C GLY A 5 48.40 -38.62 -42.82
N GLY A 6 49.30 -37.62 -42.91
CA GLY A 6 50.75 -37.62 -42.64
C GLY A 6 51.48 -36.35 -43.14
N SER A 7 52.68 -36.09 -42.58
CA SER A 7 53.72 -35.10 -42.98
C SER A 7 53.57 -33.60 -42.58
N GLY A 8 54.69 -32.95 -42.19
CA GLY A 8 54.76 -31.47 -42.16
C GLY A 8 55.64 -30.70 -41.15
N GLU A 9 56.63 -31.27 -40.44
CA GLU A 9 57.47 -30.47 -39.49
C GLU A 9 58.61 -29.69 -40.20
N ARG A 10 58.72 -28.37 -39.98
CA ARG A 10 60.01 -27.64 -40.07
C ARG A 10 60.11 -26.55 -38.99
N ARG A 11 61.28 -26.47 -38.37
CA ARG A 11 61.64 -25.53 -37.30
C ARG A 11 62.37 -24.31 -37.87
N GLY A 12 62.12 -23.14 -37.32
CA GLY A 12 62.98 -21.95 -37.42
C GLY A 12 63.29 -21.43 -36.02
N LYS A 13 64.56 -21.43 -35.63
CA LYS A 13 65.05 -20.77 -34.40
C LYS A 13 65.84 -19.54 -34.82
N GLU A 14 65.54 -18.39 -34.24
CA GLU A 14 66.54 -17.35 -34.02
C GLU A 14 66.53 -16.90 -32.55
N ARG A 15 67.74 -16.75 -32.02
CA ARG A 15 68.07 -15.97 -30.82
C ARG A 15 68.53 -14.59 -31.35
N THR A 16 68.79 -13.52 -30.59
CA THR A 16 69.67 -13.42 -29.40
C THR A 16 69.69 -11.97 -28.90
N PHE A 17 69.90 -11.77 -27.57
CA PHE A 17 70.44 -10.57 -26.89
C PHE A 17 69.77 -9.19 -27.08
N GLY A 18 69.79 -8.26 -26.11
CA GLY A 18 70.27 -8.32 -24.72
C GLY A 18 70.59 -6.93 -24.14
N PHE A 19 70.63 -6.83 -22.80
CA PHE A 19 71.03 -5.65 -21.99
C PHE A 19 70.08 -4.41 -22.02
N GLY A 20 69.93 -3.66 -20.92
CA GLY A 20 70.49 -3.83 -19.58
C GLY A 20 69.82 -2.91 -18.55
N ALA A 21 70.01 -3.20 -17.26
CA ALA A 21 69.47 -2.40 -16.15
C ALA A 21 70.56 -1.49 -15.56
N TRP A 22 70.24 -0.21 -15.34
CA TRP A 22 71.01 0.70 -14.48
C TRP A 22 70.07 1.57 -13.65
N SER A 23 70.48 1.82 -12.41
CA SER A 23 69.69 2.46 -11.35
C SER A 23 70.18 3.89 -11.05
N SER A 24 69.26 4.80 -10.75
CA SER A 24 69.58 6.01 -9.97
C SER A 24 68.36 6.51 -9.17
N GLY A 25 68.66 7.07 -8.00
CA GLY A 25 67.68 7.53 -7.00
C GLY A 25 67.09 8.92 -7.27
N PRO A 26 66.46 9.53 -6.25
CA PRO A 26 65.22 10.27 -6.44
C PRO A 26 65.39 11.76 -6.80
N LEU A 27 64.47 12.26 -7.64
CA LEU A 27 64.21 13.68 -7.82
C LEU A 27 62.78 14.02 -7.37
N THR A 28 62.68 14.92 -6.39
CA THR A 28 61.43 15.38 -5.79
C THR A 28 60.84 16.58 -6.51
N ALA A 29 59.64 16.44 -7.11
CA ALA A 29 58.59 17.47 -7.28
C ALA A 29 57.58 17.06 -8.37
N PRO A 30 56.36 17.63 -8.39
CA PRO A 30 55.50 18.05 -7.29
C PRO A 30 54.20 17.20 -7.25
N ALA A 31 53.33 17.46 -6.27
CA ALA A 31 52.07 16.74 -6.12
C ALA A 31 51.18 16.86 -7.38
N ARG A 32 50.87 15.73 -8.04
CA ARG A 32 49.80 15.69 -9.05
C ARG A 32 48.48 16.03 -8.37
N LEU A 33 47.87 17.15 -8.75
CA LEU A 33 46.47 17.45 -8.43
C LEU A 33 45.62 16.22 -8.78
N ARG A 34 44.96 15.65 -7.78
CA ARG A 34 43.76 14.84 -8.02
C ARG A 34 42.73 15.77 -8.65
N ARG A 35 42.65 15.78 -9.99
CA ARG A 35 41.46 16.27 -10.67
C ARG A 35 40.31 15.36 -10.22
N PHE A 36 39.57 15.83 -9.21
CA PHE A 36 38.21 15.35 -9.00
C PHE A 36 37.48 15.53 -10.32
N SER A 37 37.10 14.42 -10.93
CA SER A 37 36.09 14.43 -11.97
C SER A 37 34.78 14.78 -11.27
N SER A 38 34.52 16.08 -11.12
CA SER A 38 33.16 16.58 -10.99
C SER A 38 32.49 16.34 -12.35
N ALA A 39 32.08 15.09 -12.58
CA ALA A 39 31.14 14.75 -13.62
C ALA A 39 29.88 15.56 -13.30
N LEU A 40 29.75 16.71 -13.95
CA LEU A 40 28.56 17.54 -13.93
C LEU A 40 27.41 16.64 -14.37
N ARG A 41 26.64 16.11 -13.40
CA ARG A 41 25.36 15.49 -13.70
C ARG A 41 24.56 16.58 -14.42
N PRO A 42 24.08 16.33 -15.65
CA PRO A 42 23.30 17.34 -16.35
C PRO A 42 22.13 17.72 -15.45
N VAL A 43 21.92 19.02 -15.25
CA VAL A 43 20.76 19.53 -14.51
C VAL A 43 19.52 19.13 -15.30
N THR A 44 18.88 18.04 -14.88
CA THR A 44 17.68 17.53 -15.52
C THR A 44 16.55 18.52 -15.26
N MET A 45 16.23 19.31 -16.28
CA MET A 45 15.02 20.12 -16.33
C MET A 45 13.78 19.26 -15.99
N PRO A 46 12.71 19.85 -15.44
CA PRO A 46 11.49 19.12 -15.14
C PRO A 46 10.96 18.40 -16.39
N ARG A 47 10.91 17.07 -16.33
CA ARG A 47 10.27 16.24 -17.36
C ARG A 47 8.78 16.18 -17.08
N VAL A 48 7.98 16.54 -18.07
CA VAL A 48 6.54 16.23 -18.07
C VAL A 48 6.40 14.77 -18.51
N ASP A 49 5.77 13.94 -17.67
CA ASP A 49 5.29 12.63 -18.11
C ASP A 49 4.05 12.84 -18.99
N VAL A 50 4.08 12.24 -20.19
CA VAL A 50 3.00 12.34 -21.19
C VAL A 50 2.16 11.06 -21.24
N ASP A 51 2.55 10.02 -20.49
CA ASP A 51 1.82 8.76 -20.45
C ASP A 51 0.48 8.95 -19.71
N LEU A 52 -0.59 8.44 -20.30
CA LEU A 52 -1.93 8.59 -19.76
C LEU A 52 -2.09 7.83 -18.44
N LYS A 53 -2.21 8.57 -17.34
CA LYS A 53 -2.57 8.03 -16.01
C LYS A 53 -4.09 8.10 -15.80
N LEU A 54 -4.65 7.12 -15.10
CA LEU A 54 -6.09 6.88 -14.95
C LEU A 54 -6.51 6.78 -13.48
N ASP A 55 -7.67 7.33 -13.12
CA ASP A 55 -8.38 7.05 -11.87
C ASP A 55 -9.48 5.99 -12.14
N PHE A 56 -10.10 5.44 -11.08
CA PHE A 56 -11.13 4.39 -11.21
C PHE A 56 -12.28 4.80 -12.15
N LYS A 57 -12.64 6.09 -12.20
CA LYS A 57 -13.72 6.61 -13.06
C LYS A 57 -13.46 6.50 -14.56
N ASP A 58 -12.20 6.37 -14.97
CA ASP A 58 -11.81 6.44 -16.38
C ASP A 58 -11.91 5.08 -17.09
N VAL A 59 -12.33 4.03 -16.38
CA VAL A 59 -12.47 2.67 -16.92
C VAL A 59 -13.76 1.94 -16.51
N LEU A 60 -14.15 0.97 -17.32
CA LEU A 60 -15.11 -0.09 -17.01
C LEU A 60 -14.50 -1.48 -17.27
N PHE A 61 -15.06 -2.52 -16.65
CA PHE A 61 -14.72 -3.90 -17.00
C PHE A 61 -15.35 -4.30 -18.34
N ARG A 62 -14.59 -4.98 -19.21
CA ARG A 62 -15.14 -5.76 -20.31
C ARG A 62 -15.72 -7.08 -19.77
N PRO A 63 -17.03 -7.35 -19.91
CA PRO A 63 -17.60 -8.66 -19.58
C PRO A 63 -16.99 -9.78 -20.44
N LYS A 64 -16.95 -10.99 -19.91
CA LYS A 64 -16.41 -12.18 -20.58
C LYS A 64 -17.36 -13.37 -20.41
N ARG A 65 -17.25 -14.36 -21.31
CA ARG A 65 -18.04 -15.60 -21.20
C ARG A 65 -17.76 -16.26 -19.84
N SER A 66 -18.82 -16.48 -19.08
CA SER A 66 -18.79 -17.07 -17.74
C SER A 66 -19.50 -18.42 -17.72
N SER A 67 -19.09 -19.30 -16.82
CA SER A 67 -19.78 -20.58 -16.51
C SER A 67 -20.51 -20.53 -15.16
N LEU A 68 -20.38 -19.44 -14.41
CA LEU A 68 -21.06 -19.23 -13.14
C LEU A 68 -22.55 -18.96 -13.39
N LYS A 69 -23.43 -19.61 -12.63
CA LYS A 69 -24.88 -19.44 -12.73
C LYS A 69 -25.40 -18.44 -11.70
N SER A 70 -24.70 -18.27 -10.58
CA SER A 70 -25.09 -17.38 -9.50
C SER A 70 -23.91 -16.61 -8.92
N ARG A 71 -24.19 -15.40 -8.41
CA ARG A 71 -23.25 -14.61 -7.59
C ARG A 71 -22.86 -15.35 -6.29
N SER A 72 -23.72 -16.23 -5.77
CA SER A 72 -23.44 -17.04 -4.58
C SER A 72 -22.36 -18.11 -4.78
N GLU A 73 -21.99 -18.43 -6.02
CA GLU A 73 -20.92 -19.38 -6.36
C GLU A 73 -19.52 -18.74 -6.27
N VAL A 74 -19.44 -17.41 -6.11
CA VAL A 74 -18.18 -16.68 -6.09
C VAL A 74 -17.54 -16.69 -4.71
N ASP A 75 -16.35 -17.28 -4.65
CA ASP A 75 -15.44 -17.26 -3.50
C ASP A 75 -14.68 -15.92 -3.46
N LEU A 76 -14.86 -15.15 -2.38
CA LEU A 76 -14.16 -13.89 -2.16
C LEU A 76 -12.90 -14.02 -1.29
N GLN A 77 -12.62 -15.20 -0.74
CA GLN A 77 -11.44 -15.37 0.10
C GLN A 77 -10.15 -15.37 -0.74
N ARG A 78 -9.07 -14.91 -0.11
CA ARG A 78 -7.70 -14.97 -0.63
C ARG A 78 -6.80 -15.60 0.42
N THR A 79 -6.00 -16.56 -0.03
CA THR A 79 -4.85 -17.06 0.72
C THR A 79 -3.59 -16.40 0.19
N PHE A 80 -2.82 -15.79 1.08
CA PHE A 80 -1.53 -15.16 0.77
C PHE A 80 -0.44 -15.73 1.68
N THR A 81 0.79 -15.86 1.16
CA THR A 81 1.97 -16.14 1.98
C THR A 81 2.94 -14.98 1.80
N PHE A 82 3.25 -14.29 2.90
CA PHE A 82 3.96 -13.02 2.85
C PHE A 82 5.47 -13.18 2.69
N ARG A 83 6.07 -12.26 1.92
CA ARG A 83 7.47 -12.37 1.46
C ARG A 83 8.48 -12.47 2.60
N ASN A 84 8.35 -11.61 3.60
CA ASN A 84 9.37 -11.36 4.61
C ASN A 84 8.99 -12.00 5.95
N SER A 85 7.75 -11.81 6.42
CA SER A 85 7.24 -12.43 7.66
C SER A 85 7.07 -13.94 7.58
N LYS A 86 6.93 -14.48 6.36
CA LYS A 86 6.59 -15.88 6.03
C LYS A 86 5.22 -16.34 6.55
N GLN A 87 4.43 -15.44 7.14
CA GLN A 87 3.09 -15.76 7.63
C GLN A 87 2.12 -15.98 6.47
N THR A 88 0.99 -16.62 6.78
CA THR A 88 -0.10 -16.83 5.84
C THR A 88 -1.35 -16.10 6.32
N TYR A 89 -2.05 -15.46 5.39
CA TYR A 89 -3.36 -14.83 5.58
C TYR A 89 -4.44 -15.68 4.92
N ASN A 90 -5.64 -15.73 5.51
CA ASN A 90 -6.84 -16.28 4.84
C ASN A 90 -8.11 -15.49 5.23
N GLY A 91 -8.64 -14.71 4.29
CA GLY A 91 -9.86 -13.94 4.51
C GLY A 91 -10.30 -13.16 3.27
N ILE A 92 -11.27 -12.27 3.42
CA ILE A 92 -11.67 -11.31 2.39
C ILE A 92 -10.80 -10.05 2.53
N PRO A 93 -9.95 -9.72 1.54
CA PRO A 93 -8.88 -8.72 1.69
C PRO A 93 -9.38 -7.27 1.53
N ILE A 94 -10.43 -6.90 2.26
CA ILE A 94 -10.91 -5.53 2.37
C ILE A 94 -10.58 -5.05 3.79
N ILE A 95 -9.92 -3.89 3.87
CA ILE A 95 -9.36 -3.34 5.10
C ILE A 95 -10.11 -2.06 5.49
N ALA A 96 -10.61 -1.97 6.73
CA ALA A 96 -11.00 -0.67 7.30
C ALA A 96 -9.76 0.19 7.59
N ALA A 97 -9.74 1.42 7.08
CA ALA A 97 -8.60 2.33 7.19
C ALA A 97 -8.33 2.76 8.64
N ASN A 98 -7.04 2.92 8.99
CA ASN A 98 -6.53 3.27 10.33
C ASN A 98 -6.75 4.72 10.77
N MET A 99 -7.81 5.34 10.26
CA MET A 99 -8.30 6.65 10.70
C MET A 99 -9.07 6.48 12.01
N ASP A 100 -8.99 7.45 12.92
CA ASP A 100 -9.66 7.40 14.23
C ASP A 100 -11.20 7.28 14.17
N THR A 101 -11.79 7.63 13.03
CA THR A 101 -13.22 7.56 12.73
C THR A 101 -13.65 6.25 12.07
N THR A 102 -12.73 5.41 11.56
CA THR A 102 -13.06 4.16 10.83
C THR A 102 -12.34 2.92 11.35
N GLY A 103 -11.09 3.03 11.77
CA GLY A 103 -10.28 1.92 12.29
C GLY A 103 -10.55 1.65 13.76
N THR A 104 -11.82 1.55 14.14
CA THR A 104 -12.29 1.40 15.53
C THR A 104 -12.40 -0.08 15.92
N PHE A 105 -12.48 -0.36 17.22
CA PHE A 105 -12.73 -1.72 17.72
C PHE A 105 -14.14 -2.21 17.36
N GLU A 106 -15.12 -1.33 17.35
CA GLU A 106 -16.51 -1.59 16.97
C GLU A 106 -16.60 -1.95 15.48
N MET A 107 -15.78 -1.33 14.62
CA MET A 107 -15.66 -1.69 13.20
C MET A 107 -15.05 -3.09 13.05
N ALA A 108 -13.97 -3.39 13.80
CA ALA A 108 -13.35 -4.72 13.79
C ALA A 108 -14.32 -5.85 14.17
N GLN A 109 -15.19 -5.64 15.17
CA GLN A 109 -16.22 -6.60 15.60
C GLN A 109 -17.25 -6.94 14.51
N VAL A 110 -17.55 -6.02 13.59
CA VAL A 110 -18.47 -6.30 12.47
C VAL A 110 -17.73 -6.88 11.28
N LEU A 111 -16.53 -6.40 10.97
CA LEU A 111 -15.73 -6.91 9.85
C LEU A 111 -15.25 -8.35 10.06
N SER A 112 -14.88 -8.73 11.28
CA SER A 112 -14.43 -10.09 11.62
C SER A 112 -15.47 -11.17 11.27
N LYS A 113 -16.76 -10.88 11.46
CA LYS A 113 -17.89 -11.76 11.10
C LYS A 113 -17.93 -12.15 9.61
N HIS A 114 -17.28 -11.36 8.76
CA HIS A 114 -17.17 -11.60 7.31
C HIS A 114 -15.76 -12.00 6.87
N THR A 115 -14.82 -12.23 7.81
CA THR A 115 -13.38 -12.38 7.53
C THR A 115 -12.75 -11.18 6.82
N LEU A 116 -13.31 -9.98 7.01
CA LEU A 116 -12.68 -8.70 6.62
C LEU A 116 -11.66 -8.26 7.69
N PHE A 117 -10.83 -7.28 7.33
CA PHE A 117 -9.68 -6.86 8.12
C PHE A 117 -9.84 -5.42 8.63
N THR A 118 -9.28 -5.09 9.81
CA THR A 118 -9.24 -3.71 10.32
C THR A 118 -7.81 -3.30 10.65
N ALA A 119 -7.28 -2.27 9.97
CA ALA A 119 -6.10 -1.58 10.47
C ALA A 119 -6.57 -0.63 11.58
N VAL A 120 -6.28 -0.96 12.83
CA VAL A 120 -6.81 -0.25 13.99
C VAL A 120 -6.04 1.06 14.19
N GLN A 121 -6.78 2.13 14.44
CA GLN A 121 -6.28 3.48 14.64
C GLN A 121 -5.32 3.58 15.85
N LYS A 122 -4.27 4.41 15.74
CA LYS A 122 -3.12 4.38 16.67
C LYS A 122 -3.33 5.07 18.03
N HIS A 123 -4.50 5.64 18.30
CA HIS A 123 -4.73 6.49 19.48
C HIS A 123 -5.27 5.73 20.70
N TYR A 124 -5.90 4.55 20.56
CA TYR A 124 -6.30 3.70 21.71
C TYR A 124 -5.11 3.36 22.63
N SER A 125 -5.32 3.36 23.94
CA SER A 125 -4.35 2.98 24.98
C SER A 125 -4.12 1.47 25.03
N LEU A 126 -3.07 1.06 25.76
CA LEU A 126 -2.76 -0.36 25.96
C LEU A 126 -3.89 -1.10 26.71
N GLU A 127 -4.54 -0.47 27.68
CA GLU A 127 -5.61 -1.11 28.45
C GLU A 127 -6.90 -1.25 27.63
N GLU A 128 -7.21 -0.30 26.74
CA GLU A 128 -8.31 -0.45 25.77
C GLU A 128 -8.02 -1.62 24.80
N TRP A 129 -6.78 -1.74 24.31
CA TRP A 129 -6.34 -2.87 23.48
C TRP A 129 -6.44 -4.22 24.21
N LYS A 130 -6.01 -4.31 25.47
CA LYS A 130 -6.16 -5.52 26.31
C LYS A 130 -7.63 -5.86 26.53
N THR A 131 -8.46 -4.86 26.82
CA THR A 131 -9.91 -5.02 27.03
C THR A 131 -10.58 -5.55 25.77
N PHE A 132 -10.24 -4.98 24.60
CA PHE A 132 -10.69 -5.47 23.29
C PHE A 132 -10.25 -6.92 23.04
N ALA A 133 -8.97 -7.24 23.23
CA ALA A 133 -8.43 -8.58 23.01
C ALA A 133 -9.01 -9.64 23.95
N ALA A 134 -9.31 -9.29 25.20
CA ALA A 134 -9.97 -10.17 26.15
C ALA A 134 -11.47 -10.40 25.85
N SER A 135 -12.14 -9.38 25.29
CA SER A 135 -13.58 -9.43 25.01
C SER A 135 -13.92 -10.00 23.62
N HIS A 136 -13.02 -9.83 22.65
CA HIS A 136 -13.21 -10.16 21.24
C HIS A 136 -11.98 -10.89 20.64
N PRO A 137 -11.55 -12.03 21.22
CA PRO A 137 -10.36 -12.75 20.77
C PRO A 137 -10.48 -13.23 19.31
N GLU A 138 -11.69 -13.50 18.82
CA GLU A 138 -11.99 -13.88 17.43
C GLU A 138 -11.67 -12.78 16.40
N CYS A 139 -11.59 -11.52 16.83
CA CYS A 139 -11.22 -10.42 15.95
C CYS A 139 -9.70 -10.35 15.70
N LEU A 140 -8.87 -10.95 16.56
CA LEU A 140 -7.43 -10.67 16.61
C LEU A 140 -6.63 -11.21 15.43
N GLU A 141 -7.14 -12.21 14.70
CA GLU A 141 -6.51 -12.76 13.49
C GLU A 141 -6.43 -11.72 12.36
N HIS A 142 -7.41 -10.82 12.28
CA HIS A 142 -7.61 -9.89 11.16
C HIS A 142 -7.58 -8.41 11.60
N VAL A 143 -6.72 -8.08 12.56
CA VAL A 143 -6.39 -6.69 12.91
C VAL A 143 -4.91 -6.40 12.78
N ALA A 144 -4.58 -5.15 12.45
CA ALA A 144 -3.22 -4.62 12.53
C ALA A 144 -3.15 -3.47 13.55
N ALA A 145 -2.08 -3.46 14.36
CA ALA A 145 -1.74 -2.30 15.19
C ALA A 145 -1.01 -1.25 14.35
N SER A 146 -1.49 0.00 14.35
CA SER A 146 -0.93 1.07 13.50
C SER A 146 0.08 1.96 14.24
N SER A 147 1.09 2.46 13.52
CA SER A 147 2.16 3.32 14.04
C SER A 147 2.65 4.30 12.97
N GLY A 148 3.06 5.51 13.38
CA GLY A 148 3.91 6.38 12.57
C GLY A 148 5.39 6.02 12.75
N SER A 149 6.30 6.90 12.32
CA SER A 149 7.77 6.72 12.45
C SER A 149 8.39 7.32 13.73
N GLY A 150 7.57 7.83 14.66
CA GLY A 150 8.05 8.43 15.90
C GLY A 150 8.51 7.40 16.94
N VAL A 151 9.42 7.79 17.84
CA VAL A 151 9.93 6.90 18.90
C VAL A 151 8.79 6.45 19.84
N ALA A 152 7.98 7.39 20.34
CA ALA A 152 6.83 7.09 21.20
C ALA A 152 5.74 6.26 20.49
N ASP A 153 5.57 6.44 19.18
CA ASP A 153 4.66 5.61 18.36
C ASP A 153 5.16 4.16 18.30
N LEU A 154 6.49 3.94 18.14
CA LEU A 154 7.11 2.62 18.14
C LEU A 154 7.10 1.95 19.52
N GLU A 155 7.34 2.72 20.60
CA GLU A 155 7.24 2.23 21.98
C GLU A 155 5.81 1.75 22.27
N LYS A 156 4.80 2.56 21.93
CA LYS A 156 3.39 2.20 22.08
C LYS A 156 3.01 0.96 21.28
N LEU A 157 3.41 0.90 20.00
CA LEU A 157 3.23 -0.29 19.16
C LEU A 157 3.85 -1.53 19.81
N SER A 158 5.08 -1.38 20.32
CA SER A 158 5.80 -2.47 20.98
C SER A 158 5.04 -3.01 22.19
N SER A 159 4.60 -2.14 23.10
CA SER A 159 3.85 -2.55 24.28
C SER A 159 2.54 -3.26 23.95
N ILE A 160 1.88 -2.90 22.84
CA ILE A 160 0.65 -3.58 22.37
C ILE A 160 0.98 -4.99 21.87
N LEU A 161 1.98 -5.15 21.00
CA LEU A 161 2.35 -6.45 20.41
C LEU A 161 2.97 -7.40 21.46
N GLU A 162 3.76 -6.88 22.39
CA GLU A 162 4.35 -7.63 23.50
C GLU A 162 3.27 -8.12 24.49
N ALA A 163 2.23 -7.31 24.74
CA ALA A 163 1.12 -7.68 25.62
C ALA A 163 0.05 -8.55 24.96
N ILE A 164 -0.08 -8.51 23.62
CA ILE A 164 -1.13 -9.21 22.87
C ILE A 164 -0.51 -9.98 21.68
N PRO A 165 0.17 -11.12 21.93
CA PRO A 165 0.91 -11.86 20.89
C PRO A 165 0.06 -12.46 19.77
N LEU A 166 -1.27 -12.36 19.85
CA LEU A 166 -2.20 -12.77 18.78
C LEU A 166 -2.26 -11.75 17.63
N ILE A 167 -1.87 -10.49 17.85
CA ILE A 167 -1.82 -9.47 16.79
C ILE A 167 -0.58 -9.71 15.93
N GLN A 168 -0.75 -10.33 14.76
CA GLN A 168 0.37 -10.70 13.88
C GLN A 168 0.65 -9.68 12.76
N TYR A 169 -0.06 -8.55 12.73
CA TYR A 169 0.05 -7.54 11.68
C TYR A 169 0.36 -6.13 12.23
N ILE A 170 1.20 -5.41 11.50
CA ILE A 170 1.64 -4.05 11.81
C ILE A 170 1.29 -3.14 10.63
N CYS A 171 0.73 -1.95 10.89
CA CYS A 171 0.48 -0.94 9.87
C CYS A 171 1.35 0.30 10.09
N LEU A 172 2.42 0.44 9.30
CA LEU A 172 3.30 1.60 9.33
C LEU A 172 2.80 2.64 8.32
N ASP A 173 2.31 3.76 8.83
CA ASP A 173 1.54 4.74 8.06
C ASP A 173 2.11 6.16 8.20
N VAL A 174 2.59 6.69 7.08
CA VAL A 174 3.07 8.07 6.93
C VAL A 174 2.57 8.68 5.63
N ALA A 175 2.40 10.01 5.61
CA ALA A 175 1.93 10.72 4.41
C ALA A 175 2.91 10.64 3.22
N ASN A 176 4.21 10.46 3.48
CA ASN A 176 5.26 10.36 2.47
C ASN A 176 6.17 9.17 2.75
N GLY A 177 5.88 8.02 2.11
CA GLY A 177 6.69 6.81 2.20
C GLY A 177 8.04 6.87 1.46
N TYR A 178 8.31 7.92 0.69
CA TYR A 178 9.56 8.14 -0.05
C TYR A 178 10.71 8.70 0.82
N SER A 179 10.49 8.87 2.12
CA SER A 179 11.53 9.34 3.03
C SER A 179 12.48 8.20 3.39
N GLU A 180 13.79 8.40 3.20
CA GLU A 180 14.84 7.50 3.71
C GLU A 180 14.66 7.20 5.22
N HIS A 181 14.20 8.19 6.00
CA HIS A 181 13.87 7.99 7.42
C HIS A 181 12.75 6.94 7.64
N PHE A 182 11.78 6.86 6.74
CA PHE A 182 10.72 5.84 6.79
C PHE A 182 11.26 4.46 6.35
N VAL A 183 12.14 4.41 5.35
CA VAL A 183 12.84 3.17 4.94
C VAL A 183 13.64 2.58 6.11
N GLU A 184 14.45 3.40 6.80
CA GLU A 184 15.20 2.99 8.00
C GLU A 184 14.29 2.64 9.19
N PHE A 185 13.09 3.23 9.26
CA PHE A 185 12.09 2.84 10.25
C PHE A 185 11.50 1.45 9.94
N VAL A 186 11.17 1.15 8.68
CA VAL A 186 10.68 -0.17 8.24
C VAL A 186 11.71 -1.27 8.55
N LYS A 187 12.99 -1.04 8.26
CA LYS A 187 14.09 -1.98 8.60
C LYS A 187 14.11 -2.30 10.10
N ARG A 188 14.11 -1.26 10.94
CA ARG A 188 14.12 -1.37 12.40
C ARG A 188 12.89 -2.10 12.96
N VAL A 189 11.71 -1.87 12.39
CA VAL A 189 10.48 -2.59 12.78
C VAL A 189 10.56 -4.06 12.35
N ARG A 190 11.09 -4.38 11.17
CA ARG A 190 11.36 -5.76 10.74
C ARG A 190 12.36 -6.47 11.66
N GLU A 191 13.44 -5.79 12.04
CA GLU A 191 14.44 -6.34 12.97
C GLU A 191 13.84 -6.64 14.34
N LYS A 192 13.02 -5.73 14.90
CA LYS A 192 12.36 -5.93 16.19
C LYS A 192 11.24 -6.99 16.13
N PHE A 193 10.49 -7.05 15.03
CA PHE A 193 9.32 -7.91 14.88
C PHE A 193 9.44 -8.88 13.68
N PRO A 194 10.43 -9.78 13.66
CA PRO A 194 10.80 -10.54 12.46
C PRO A 194 9.69 -11.45 11.93
N LYS A 195 8.77 -11.90 12.79
CA LYS A 195 7.63 -12.77 12.44
C LYS A 195 6.35 -12.03 12.07
N HIS A 196 6.20 -10.74 12.42
CA HIS A 196 4.98 -10.00 12.13
C HIS A 196 4.90 -9.63 10.64
N THR A 197 3.69 -9.59 10.09
CA THR A 197 3.45 -9.10 8.74
C THR A 197 3.36 -7.57 8.75
N ILE A 198 4.18 -6.92 7.94
CA ILE A 198 4.32 -5.45 7.95
C ILE A 198 3.65 -4.86 6.71
N MET A 199 2.59 -4.07 6.94
CA MET A 199 2.06 -3.12 5.96
C MET A 199 2.85 -1.80 6.08
N ALA A 200 3.28 -1.20 4.97
CA ALA A 200 4.03 0.06 4.99
C ALA A 200 3.64 0.99 3.84
N GLY A 201 3.47 2.29 4.11
CA GLY A 201 3.22 3.30 3.08
C GLY A 201 2.97 4.71 3.64
N ASN A 202 2.53 5.69 2.83
CA ASN A 202 2.03 5.52 1.46
C ASN A 202 3.03 5.91 0.36
N VAL A 203 2.95 5.19 -0.77
CA VAL A 203 3.70 5.42 -2.02
C VAL A 203 2.78 5.31 -3.24
N VAL A 204 3.26 5.62 -4.45
CA VAL A 204 2.47 5.58 -5.70
C VAL A 204 3.24 5.06 -6.93
N THR A 205 4.51 4.68 -6.79
CA THR A 205 5.38 4.25 -7.90
C THR A 205 6.17 2.98 -7.57
N GLY A 206 6.59 2.26 -8.62
CA GLY A 206 7.16 0.92 -8.51
C GLY A 206 8.51 0.83 -7.78
N GLU A 207 9.39 1.82 -7.93
CA GLU A 207 10.72 1.81 -7.31
C GLU A 207 10.66 1.86 -5.78
N MET A 208 9.73 2.65 -5.24
CA MET A 208 9.56 2.80 -3.79
C MET A 208 8.83 1.60 -3.19
N VAL A 209 7.96 0.94 -3.97
CA VAL A 209 7.40 -0.37 -3.62
C VAL A 209 8.51 -1.41 -3.46
N GLU A 210 9.44 -1.47 -4.42
CA GLU A 210 10.56 -2.41 -4.37
C GLU A 210 11.49 -2.13 -3.19
N GLU A 211 11.86 -0.88 -2.95
CA GLU A 211 12.71 -0.49 -1.83
C GLU A 211 12.07 -0.83 -0.46
N LEU A 212 10.79 -0.56 -0.26
CA LEU A 212 10.10 -0.89 1.00
C LEU A 212 9.98 -2.42 1.21
N ILE A 213 9.72 -3.18 0.14
CA ILE A 213 9.67 -4.66 0.21
C ILE A 213 11.06 -5.24 0.52
N LEU A 214 12.11 -4.73 -0.11
CA LEU A 214 13.49 -5.15 0.15
C LEU A 214 13.96 -4.75 1.55
N SER A 215 13.48 -3.62 2.07
CA SER A 215 13.75 -3.12 3.42
C SER A 215 12.97 -3.82 4.52
N GLY A 216 12.00 -4.68 4.17
CA GLY A 216 11.38 -5.61 5.10
C GLY A 216 9.85 -5.57 5.18
N ALA A 217 9.17 -4.66 4.48
CA ALA A 217 7.70 -4.67 4.42
C ALA A 217 7.17 -5.87 3.62
N ASP A 218 6.00 -6.39 3.98
CA ASP A 218 5.34 -7.50 3.27
C ASP A 218 4.29 -7.01 2.27
N ILE A 219 3.63 -5.91 2.62
CA ILE A 219 2.48 -5.36 1.93
C ILE A 219 2.66 -3.84 1.80
N ILE A 220 2.66 -3.29 0.59
CA ILE A 220 2.85 -1.85 0.38
C ILE A 220 1.52 -1.13 0.23
N LYS A 221 1.34 -0.03 0.96
CA LYS A 221 0.13 0.79 0.96
C LYS A 221 0.24 1.87 -0.12
N VAL A 222 -0.61 1.78 -1.14
CA VAL A 222 -0.51 2.54 -2.40
C VAL A 222 -1.60 3.60 -2.45
N GLY A 223 -1.21 4.87 -2.51
CA GLY A 223 -2.12 6.01 -2.72
C GLY A 223 -1.68 7.29 -2.03
N ILE A 224 -1.27 8.30 -2.80
CA ILE A 224 -1.00 9.66 -2.33
C ILE A 224 -2.03 10.61 -2.97
N GLY A 225 -2.85 11.21 -2.10
CA GLY A 225 -3.89 12.14 -2.49
C GLY A 225 -5.26 11.61 -3.02
N PRO A 226 -5.60 10.30 -3.08
CA PRO A 226 -6.89 9.84 -3.60
C PRO A 226 -8.02 9.84 -2.54
N GLY A 227 -7.71 10.04 -1.26
CA GLY A 227 -8.67 9.91 -0.17
C GLY A 227 -9.78 10.97 -0.20
N SER A 228 -11.02 10.59 0.10
CA SER A 228 -12.21 11.48 0.01
C SER A 228 -12.17 12.71 0.93
N VAL A 229 -11.35 12.68 1.99
CA VAL A 229 -11.06 13.79 2.91
C VAL A 229 -9.60 14.27 2.86
N CYS A 230 -8.84 13.84 1.85
CA CYS A 230 -7.48 14.31 1.60
C CYS A 230 -7.51 15.60 0.76
N THR A 231 -6.55 16.49 1.01
CA THR A 231 -6.32 17.71 0.24
C THR A 231 -4.87 17.85 -0.26
N THR A 232 -4.00 16.84 -0.09
CA THR A 232 -2.61 16.82 -0.59
C THR A 232 -2.48 17.28 -2.04
N ARG A 233 -3.23 16.69 -2.99
CA ARG A 233 -3.21 17.10 -4.42
C ARG A 233 -3.51 18.60 -4.61
N ILE A 234 -4.40 19.17 -3.80
CA ILE A 234 -4.81 20.58 -3.86
C ILE A 234 -3.78 21.50 -3.20
N LYS A 235 -3.15 21.06 -2.10
CA LYS A 235 -2.23 21.86 -1.28
C LYS A 235 -0.79 21.86 -1.79
N THR A 236 -0.36 20.76 -2.40
CA THR A 236 1.05 20.52 -2.77
C THR A 236 1.25 20.28 -4.27
N GLY A 237 0.18 19.98 -5.01
CA GLY A 237 0.25 19.47 -6.39
C GLY A 237 0.70 18.01 -6.51
N VAL A 238 1.08 17.35 -5.40
CA VAL A 238 1.61 15.99 -5.39
C VAL A 238 0.49 14.95 -5.34
N GLY A 239 0.62 13.91 -6.16
CA GLY A 239 -0.23 12.72 -6.15
C GLY A 239 -0.17 11.97 -7.48
N TYR A 240 -0.85 10.83 -7.55
CA TYR A 240 -0.88 9.98 -8.74
C TYR A 240 -2.31 9.41 -8.90
N PRO A 241 -2.87 9.31 -10.12
CA PRO A 241 -4.18 8.68 -10.35
C PRO A 241 -4.19 7.21 -9.91
N GLN A 242 -5.18 6.84 -9.10
CA GLN A 242 -5.11 5.67 -8.22
C GLN A 242 -5.12 4.36 -8.99
N LEU A 243 -5.85 4.27 -10.11
CA LEU A 243 -5.88 3.05 -10.90
C LEU A 243 -4.51 2.77 -11.53
N SER A 244 -3.86 3.79 -12.10
CA SER A 244 -2.51 3.64 -12.66
C SER A 244 -1.45 3.36 -11.58
N ALA A 245 -1.54 4.02 -10.41
CA ALA A 245 -0.64 3.73 -9.29
C ALA A 245 -0.77 2.27 -8.83
N VAL A 246 -2.00 1.74 -8.74
CA VAL A 246 -2.25 0.33 -8.37
C VAL A 246 -1.66 -0.64 -9.39
N ILE A 247 -1.80 -0.38 -10.70
CA ILE A 247 -1.22 -1.24 -11.75
C ILE A 247 0.31 -1.26 -11.63
N GLU A 248 0.94 -0.09 -11.60
CA GLU A 248 2.40 0.06 -11.53
C GLU A 248 2.98 -0.60 -10.26
N CYS A 249 2.36 -0.33 -9.10
CA CYS A 249 2.80 -0.87 -7.82
C CYS A 249 2.54 -2.37 -7.69
N ALA A 250 1.48 -2.90 -8.29
CA ALA A 250 1.18 -4.34 -8.25
C ALA A 250 2.24 -5.13 -9.01
N ASP A 251 2.60 -4.70 -10.22
CA ASP A 251 3.61 -5.36 -11.06
C ASP A 251 4.98 -5.43 -10.33
N SER A 252 5.46 -4.31 -9.77
CA SER A 252 6.69 -4.27 -8.97
C SER A 252 6.61 -5.16 -7.71
N ALA A 253 5.51 -5.09 -6.95
CA ALA A 253 5.36 -5.90 -5.73
C ALA A 253 5.33 -7.40 -6.04
N HIS A 254 4.55 -7.81 -7.04
CA HIS A 254 4.37 -9.21 -7.42
C HIS A 254 5.65 -9.79 -8.03
N GLY A 255 6.45 -8.98 -8.75
CA GLY A 255 7.79 -9.34 -9.19
C GLY A 255 8.72 -9.76 -8.04
N LEU A 256 8.62 -9.09 -6.89
CA LEU A 256 9.35 -9.44 -5.66
C LEU A 256 8.63 -10.45 -4.75
N LYS A 257 7.45 -10.93 -5.14
CA LYS A 257 6.52 -11.74 -4.31
C LYS A 257 6.01 -11.04 -3.04
N GLY A 258 6.07 -9.71 -3.01
CA GLY A 258 5.32 -8.88 -2.06
C GLY A 258 3.87 -8.70 -2.50
N HIS A 259 3.11 -7.91 -1.74
CA HIS A 259 1.70 -7.63 -1.98
C HIS A 259 1.42 -6.13 -1.90
N ILE A 260 0.26 -5.66 -2.37
CA ILE A 260 -0.16 -4.25 -2.20
C ILE A 260 -1.57 -4.07 -1.63
N ILE A 261 -1.78 -2.91 -1.01
CA ILE A 261 -3.08 -2.37 -0.61
C ILE A 261 -3.36 -1.15 -1.48
N SER A 262 -4.48 -1.14 -2.23
CA SER A 262 -5.00 0.11 -2.79
C SER A 262 -5.69 0.92 -1.68
N ASP A 263 -5.11 2.05 -1.31
CA ASP A 263 -5.60 2.90 -0.21
C ASP A 263 -6.23 4.21 -0.72
N GLY A 264 -7.53 4.36 -0.43
CA GLY A 264 -8.32 5.52 -0.84
C GLY A 264 -8.86 5.46 -2.27
N GLY A 265 -9.48 6.56 -2.72
CA GLY A 265 -10.09 6.70 -4.05
C GLY A 265 -11.40 5.91 -4.28
N CYS A 266 -11.61 4.78 -3.60
CA CYS A 266 -12.83 3.99 -3.74
C CYS A 266 -14.04 4.72 -3.15
N SER A 267 -15.08 4.88 -3.96
CA SER A 267 -16.34 5.56 -3.60
C SER A 267 -17.56 4.65 -3.70
N CYS A 268 -17.51 3.62 -4.54
CA CYS A 268 -18.55 2.61 -4.74
C CYS A 268 -17.98 1.19 -4.83
N PRO A 269 -18.79 0.12 -4.69
CA PRO A 269 -18.34 -1.27 -4.84
C PRO A 269 -17.64 -1.55 -6.19
N GLY A 270 -18.01 -0.82 -7.25
CA GLY A 270 -17.36 -0.91 -8.55
C GLY A 270 -15.91 -0.45 -8.54
N ASP A 271 -15.55 0.54 -7.72
CA ASP A 271 -14.16 1.01 -7.58
C ASP A 271 -13.31 0.00 -6.80
N VAL A 272 -13.88 -0.59 -5.75
CA VAL A 272 -13.26 -1.71 -5.01
C VAL A 272 -12.96 -2.87 -5.94
N ALA A 273 -13.92 -3.24 -6.80
CA ALA A 273 -13.70 -4.27 -7.81
C ALA A 273 -12.61 -3.86 -8.82
N LYS A 274 -12.58 -2.61 -9.29
CA LYS A 274 -11.53 -2.09 -10.19
C LYS A 274 -10.14 -2.15 -9.56
N ALA A 275 -9.99 -1.82 -8.28
CA ALA A 275 -8.71 -1.95 -7.57
C ALA A 275 -8.21 -3.40 -7.56
N PHE A 276 -9.06 -4.38 -7.22
CA PHE A 276 -8.71 -5.80 -7.32
C PHE A 276 -8.43 -6.25 -8.78
N GLY A 277 -9.21 -5.75 -9.75
CA GLY A 277 -9.00 -6.02 -11.17
C GLY A 277 -7.69 -5.46 -11.73
N ALA A 278 -7.21 -4.35 -11.15
CA ALA A 278 -5.94 -3.71 -11.46
C ALA A 278 -4.71 -4.38 -10.81
N GLY A 279 -4.91 -5.42 -9.99
CA GLY A 279 -3.82 -6.17 -9.37
C GLY A 279 -3.66 -5.97 -7.87
N ALA A 280 -4.47 -5.11 -7.22
CA ALA A 280 -4.39 -4.97 -5.78
C ALA A 280 -4.68 -6.30 -5.05
N ASP A 281 -3.88 -6.64 -4.04
CA ASP A 281 -4.13 -7.81 -3.20
C ASP A 281 -5.17 -7.51 -2.14
N PHE A 282 -5.15 -6.27 -1.63
CA PHE A 282 -6.06 -5.72 -0.64
C PHE A 282 -6.61 -4.35 -1.09
N VAL A 283 -7.78 -3.96 -0.58
CA VAL A 283 -8.35 -2.61 -0.76
C VAL A 283 -8.68 -2.00 0.60
N MET A 284 -8.15 -0.81 0.88
CA MET A 284 -8.39 -0.09 2.14
C MET A 284 -9.43 1.01 1.97
N LEU A 285 -10.41 1.04 2.88
CA LEU A 285 -11.60 1.88 2.82
C LEU A 285 -11.73 2.78 4.06
N GLY A 286 -11.70 4.10 3.81
CA GLY A 286 -12.11 5.12 4.78
C GLY A 286 -13.54 5.59 4.50
N GLY A 287 -13.72 6.48 3.52
CA GLY A 287 -14.99 7.19 3.29
C GLY A 287 -16.22 6.32 2.98
N MET A 288 -16.05 5.12 2.41
CA MET A 288 -17.16 4.17 2.24
C MET A 288 -17.69 3.66 3.58
N LEU A 289 -16.78 3.38 4.53
CA LEU A 289 -17.10 2.89 5.88
C LEU A 289 -17.39 4.01 6.89
N ALA A 290 -17.07 5.27 6.59
CA ALA A 290 -17.45 6.42 7.40
C ALA A 290 -18.99 6.63 7.43
N GLY A 291 -19.53 7.11 8.55
CA GLY A 291 -20.96 7.45 8.69
C GLY A 291 -21.83 6.39 9.36
N HIS A 292 -21.27 5.27 9.80
CA HIS A 292 -22.01 4.17 10.43
C HIS A 292 -22.00 4.23 11.96
N ASP A 293 -22.82 3.39 12.60
CA ASP A 293 -22.85 3.21 14.05
C ASP A 293 -21.45 2.90 14.62
N GLN A 294 -20.73 1.99 13.98
CA GLN A 294 -19.38 1.54 14.37
C GLN A 294 -18.28 2.59 14.21
N CYS A 295 -18.55 3.74 13.59
CA CYS A 295 -17.59 4.85 13.51
C CYS A 295 -17.51 5.62 14.84
N ALA A 296 -16.32 6.10 15.19
CA ALA A 296 -16.18 7.04 16.30
C ALA A 296 -16.86 8.40 15.99
N GLY A 297 -17.21 9.13 17.04
CA GLY A 297 -17.87 10.44 16.96
C GLY A 297 -19.40 10.36 17.02
N GLU A 298 -20.00 11.45 17.47
CA GLU A 298 -21.44 11.55 17.72
C GLU A 298 -22.28 11.65 16.43
N ILE A 299 -23.57 11.32 16.55
CA ILE A 299 -24.56 11.58 15.50
C ILE A 299 -25.04 13.02 15.63
N ILE A 300 -24.75 13.83 14.61
CA ILE A 300 -25.16 15.22 14.52
C ILE A 300 -26.48 15.27 13.76
N GLU A 301 -27.53 15.85 14.35
CA GLU A 301 -28.79 16.09 13.67
C GLU A 301 -28.88 17.54 13.18
N LYS A 302 -29.17 17.72 11.88
CA LYS A 302 -29.30 19.02 11.23
C LYS A 302 -30.39 18.96 10.17
N GLU A 303 -31.35 19.88 10.21
CA GLU A 303 -32.44 19.99 9.21
C GLU A 303 -33.22 18.65 9.03
N GLY A 304 -33.45 17.92 10.13
CA GLY A 304 -34.12 16.61 10.13
C GLY A 304 -33.30 15.46 9.53
N LYS A 305 -32.02 15.68 9.20
CA LYS A 305 -31.09 14.68 8.69
C LYS A 305 -29.99 14.39 9.72
N LYS A 306 -29.60 13.13 9.80
CA LYS A 306 -28.53 12.65 10.69
C LYS A 306 -27.21 12.54 9.91
N PHE A 307 -26.12 12.93 10.55
CA PHE A 307 -24.77 12.91 10.01
C PHE A 307 -23.78 12.38 11.06
N LYS A 308 -22.59 11.93 10.63
CA LYS A 308 -21.43 11.76 11.51
C LYS A 308 -20.23 12.53 10.93
N LEU A 309 -19.35 12.98 11.81
CA LEU A 309 -18.15 13.72 11.41
C LEU A 309 -17.10 12.76 10.82
N PHE A 310 -16.47 13.14 9.71
CA PHE A 310 -15.38 12.40 9.09
C PHE A 310 -14.29 13.37 8.63
N TYR A 311 -13.02 13.08 8.91
CA TYR A 311 -11.92 13.99 8.65
C TYR A 311 -10.61 13.27 8.36
N GLY A 312 -9.75 13.87 7.53
CA GLY A 312 -8.41 13.34 7.27
C GLY A 312 -7.51 13.42 8.51
N MET A 313 -6.61 12.47 8.70
CA MET A 313 -5.69 12.46 9.86
C MET A 313 -4.66 13.61 9.84
N SER A 314 -4.48 14.28 8.69
CA SER A 314 -3.71 15.53 8.54
C SER A 314 -4.62 16.78 8.42
N SER A 315 -5.83 16.72 8.99
CA SER A 315 -6.74 17.87 9.09
C SER A 315 -6.47 18.72 10.33
N ASP A 316 -6.85 20.00 10.29
CA ASP A 316 -6.95 20.86 11.50
C ASP A 316 -7.68 20.17 12.66
N THR A 317 -8.76 19.43 12.38
CA THR A 317 -9.54 18.70 13.38
C THR A 317 -8.70 17.62 14.07
N ALA A 318 -8.01 16.76 13.30
CA ALA A 318 -7.15 15.72 13.84
C ALA A 318 -5.93 16.31 14.57
N MET A 319 -5.28 17.33 13.99
CA MET A 319 -4.11 17.97 14.59
C MET A 319 -4.42 18.69 15.90
N LYS A 320 -5.56 19.39 16.00
CA LYS A 320 -6.06 19.96 17.27
C LYS A 320 -6.33 18.88 18.31
N LYS A 321 -6.95 17.77 17.92
CA LYS A 321 -7.32 16.65 18.80
C LYS A 321 -6.12 15.89 19.37
N TYR A 322 -5.04 15.73 18.59
CA TYR A 322 -3.94 14.82 18.93
C TYR A 322 -2.55 15.45 19.07
N VAL A 323 -2.35 16.68 18.58
CA VAL A 323 -1.04 17.37 18.57
C VAL A 323 -1.13 18.76 19.21
N GLY A 324 -2.32 19.17 19.68
CA GLY A 324 -2.55 20.48 20.30
C GLY A 324 -2.76 21.63 19.32
N GLY A 325 -2.68 21.39 18.01
CA GLY A 325 -2.86 22.40 16.98
C GLY A 325 -2.09 22.10 15.69
N VAL A 326 -2.14 23.04 14.75
CA VAL A 326 -1.33 23.00 13.53
C VAL A 326 -0.04 23.78 13.80
N ALA A 327 1.11 23.13 13.65
CA ALA A 327 2.40 23.81 13.78
C ALA A 327 2.59 24.81 12.63
N GLU A 328 3.20 25.97 12.89
CA GLU A 328 3.30 27.09 11.93
C GLU A 328 3.90 26.72 10.57
N TYR A 329 4.80 25.74 10.54
CA TYR A 329 5.46 25.23 9.33
C TYR A 329 4.64 24.18 8.55
N ARG A 330 3.43 23.82 9.01
CA ARG A 330 2.57 22.79 8.39
C ARG A 330 1.29 23.39 7.82
N ALA A 331 0.90 22.92 6.64
CA ALA A 331 -0.44 23.12 6.10
C ALA A 331 -1.31 21.88 6.35
N SER A 332 -2.62 22.08 6.52
CA SER A 332 -3.58 20.98 6.60
C SER A 332 -3.78 20.29 5.25
N GLU A 333 -3.40 19.01 5.19
CA GLU A 333 -3.57 18.11 4.04
C GLU A 333 -4.79 17.18 4.18
N GLY A 334 -5.62 17.42 5.20
CA GLY A 334 -6.96 16.89 5.34
C GLY A 334 -8.03 17.98 5.31
N ARG A 335 -9.28 17.56 5.06
CA ARG A 335 -10.50 18.34 5.32
C ARG A 335 -11.42 17.58 6.28
N THR A 336 -12.39 18.30 6.83
CA THR A 336 -13.45 17.78 7.69
C THR A 336 -14.79 17.90 6.96
N VAL A 337 -15.58 16.83 6.98
CA VAL A 337 -16.89 16.75 6.32
C VAL A 337 -17.92 16.11 7.26
N GLN A 338 -19.20 16.38 6.99
CA GLN A 338 -20.32 15.67 7.60
C GLN A 338 -20.81 14.63 6.58
N VAL A 339 -20.65 13.35 6.89
CA VAL A 339 -21.15 12.24 6.06
C VAL A 339 -22.57 11.91 6.53
N PRO A 340 -23.55 11.73 5.64
CA PRO A 340 -24.88 11.25 6.02
C PRO A 340 -24.77 9.98 6.87
N TYR A 341 -25.57 9.89 7.92
CA TYR A 341 -25.63 8.72 8.79
C TYR A 341 -26.23 7.53 8.01
N LYS A 342 -25.56 6.38 8.10
CA LYS A 342 -25.85 5.18 7.31
C LYS A 342 -26.44 4.01 8.11
N GLY A 343 -26.56 4.14 9.44
CA GLY A 343 -26.90 3.03 10.34
C GLY A 343 -25.76 2.02 10.45
N ASP A 344 -26.10 0.74 10.60
CA ASP A 344 -25.12 -0.34 10.81
C ASP A 344 -24.30 -0.64 9.54
N VAL A 345 -22.97 -0.77 9.71
CA VAL A 345 -22.01 -1.04 8.62
C VAL A 345 -22.21 -2.39 7.92
N GLU A 346 -22.87 -3.36 8.57
CA GLU A 346 -23.26 -4.67 8.01
C GLU A 346 -23.91 -4.53 6.63
N ASN A 347 -24.79 -3.54 6.46
CA ASN A 347 -25.49 -3.30 5.19
C ASN A 347 -24.53 -2.84 4.08
N THR A 348 -23.60 -1.94 4.40
CA THR A 348 -22.56 -1.46 3.47
C THR A 348 -21.58 -2.58 3.12
N ILE A 349 -21.21 -3.45 4.06
CA ILE A 349 -20.37 -4.63 3.78
C ILE A 349 -21.09 -5.57 2.80
N ARG A 350 -22.36 -5.87 3.04
CA ARG A 350 -23.18 -6.70 2.14
C ARG A 350 -23.27 -6.14 0.73
N ASP A 351 -23.43 -4.82 0.58
CA ASP A 351 -23.43 -4.14 -0.73
C ASP A 351 -22.08 -4.25 -1.44
N ILE A 352 -20.97 -3.94 -0.74
CA ILE A 352 -19.60 -4.05 -1.28
C ILE A 352 -19.31 -5.47 -1.75
N LEU A 353 -19.58 -6.48 -0.92
CA LEU A 353 -19.34 -7.88 -1.26
C LEU A 353 -20.32 -8.39 -2.32
N GLY A 354 -21.55 -7.88 -2.37
CA GLY A 354 -22.53 -8.16 -3.42
C GLY A 354 -22.10 -7.62 -4.78
N GLY A 355 -21.62 -6.38 -4.83
CA GLY A 355 -21.03 -5.74 -6.00
C GLY A 355 -19.80 -6.49 -6.51
N LEU A 356 -18.89 -6.88 -5.61
CA LEU A 356 -17.67 -7.62 -5.97
C LEU A 356 -18.00 -9.01 -6.56
N ARG A 357 -18.93 -9.76 -5.95
CA ARG A 357 -19.41 -11.04 -6.53
C ARG A 357 -20.08 -10.83 -7.90
N SER A 358 -20.84 -9.73 -8.07
CA SER A 358 -21.43 -9.35 -9.35
C SER A 358 -20.36 -9.16 -10.43
N THR A 359 -19.33 -8.34 -10.18
CA THR A 359 -18.22 -8.15 -11.12
C THR A 359 -17.52 -9.47 -11.45
N CYS A 360 -17.25 -10.31 -10.45
CA CYS A 360 -16.67 -11.64 -10.66
C CYS A 360 -17.51 -12.50 -11.62
N THR A 361 -18.84 -12.52 -11.48
CA THR A 361 -19.71 -13.25 -12.44
C THR A 361 -19.64 -12.69 -13.86
N TYR A 362 -19.59 -11.36 -14.03
CA TYR A 362 -19.49 -10.71 -15.35
C TYR A 362 -18.16 -10.97 -16.09
N VAL A 363 -17.05 -11.17 -15.38
CA VAL A 363 -15.75 -11.51 -15.99
C VAL A 363 -15.42 -13.01 -15.97
N GLY A 364 -16.31 -13.83 -15.38
CA GLY A 364 -16.15 -15.27 -15.24
C GLY A 364 -15.12 -15.71 -14.20
N ALA A 365 -14.86 -14.91 -13.16
CA ALA A 365 -13.98 -15.25 -12.05
C ALA A 365 -14.75 -16.03 -10.97
N ALA A 366 -14.44 -17.33 -10.79
CA ALA A 366 -15.07 -18.14 -9.73
C ALA A 366 -14.50 -17.81 -8.35
N LYS A 367 -13.23 -17.37 -8.31
CA LYS A 367 -12.55 -16.88 -7.09
C LYS A 367 -12.02 -15.47 -7.30
N LEU A 368 -11.97 -14.64 -6.25
CA LEU A 368 -11.39 -13.30 -6.29
C LEU A 368 -9.93 -13.30 -6.79
N LYS A 369 -9.17 -14.38 -6.50
CA LYS A 369 -7.81 -14.62 -7.04
C LYS A 369 -7.73 -14.57 -8.58
N GLU A 370 -8.83 -14.83 -9.28
CA GLU A 370 -8.89 -14.81 -10.74
C GLU A 370 -9.29 -13.45 -11.34
N LEU A 371 -9.74 -12.50 -10.53
CA LEU A 371 -10.34 -11.25 -11.00
C LEU A 371 -9.34 -10.43 -11.84
N SER A 372 -8.14 -10.15 -11.33
CA SER A 372 -7.09 -9.44 -12.08
C SER A 372 -6.72 -10.14 -13.39
N ARG A 373 -6.41 -11.45 -13.35
CA ARG A 373 -6.12 -12.26 -14.54
C ARG A 373 -7.24 -12.25 -15.60
N ARG A 374 -8.50 -12.12 -15.16
CA ARG A 374 -9.68 -12.04 -16.06
C ARG A 374 -10.06 -10.60 -16.39
N THR A 375 -9.42 -9.59 -15.84
CA THR A 375 -9.72 -8.19 -16.11
C THR A 375 -9.29 -7.80 -17.52
N THR A 376 -10.08 -6.91 -18.12
CA THR A 376 -9.70 -6.13 -19.29
C THR A 376 -10.47 -4.84 -19.17
N PHE A 377 -9.76 -3.74 -18.95
CA PHE A 377 -10.39 -2.43 -18.82
C PHE A 377 -10.72 -1.85 -20.20
N ILE A 378 -11.89 -1.21 -20.28
CA ILE A 378 -12.32 -0.36 -21.39
C ILE A 378 -12.21 1.07 -20.86
N ARG A 379 -11.39 1.92 -21.49
CA ARG A 379 -11.34 3.34 -21.16
C ARG A 379 -12.65 4.02 -21.57
N VAL A 380 -13.22 4.84 -20.69
CA VAL A 380 -14.48 5.54 -20.90
C VAL A 380 -14.33 7.05 -20.68
N THR A 381 -15.23 7.83 -21.28
CA THR A 381 -15.43 9.24 -20.96
C THR A 381 -16.45 9.44 -19.82
N GLN A 382 -17.31 8.44 -19.57
CA GLN A 382 -18.34 8.47 -18.53
C GLN A 382 -18.48 7.07 -17.91
N GLN A 383 -18.37 6.98 -16.57
CA GLN A 383 -18.49 5.72 -15.82
C GLN A 383 -19.94 5.25 -15.68
N ALA A 384 -20.86 6.18 -15.42
CA ALA A 384 -22.26 5.91 -15.12
C ALA A 384 -23.14 7.09 -15.57
N SER A 385 -24.41 6.80 -15.84
CA SER A 385 -25.43 7.84 -16.06
C SER A 385 -25.77 8.54 -14.74
N GLN A 386 -25.95 9.86 -14.80
CA GLN A 386 -26.34 10.70 -13.66
C GLN A 386 -27.81 11.14 -13.72
N MET A 387 -28.65 10.51 -14.55
CA MET A 387 -30.04 10.98 -14.76
C MET A 387 -30.95 10.84 -13.53
N PHE A 388 -30.59 10.02 -12.54
CA PHE A 388 -31.41 9.72 -11.35
C PHE A 388 -30.59 9.61 -10.05
N THR A 389 -29.41 10.23 -10.01
CA THR A 389 -28.46 10.22 -8.87
C THR A 389 -27.89 11.60 -8.62
#